data_AF-A0A4R3YKM3-F1
#
_entry.id   AF-A0A4R3YKM3-F1
#
_cell.length_a   1.000
_cell.length_b   1.000
_cell.length_c   1.000
_cell.angle_alpha   90.00
_cell.angle_beta   90.00
_cell.angle_gamma   90.00
#
_symmetry.space_group_name_H-M   'P 1'
#
loop_
_entity.id
_entity.type
_entity.pdbx_description
1 polymer ?
#
loop_
_entity_poly.entity_id
_entity_poly.type
_entity_poly.pdbx_seq_one_letter_code
_entity_poly.pdbx_strand_id
1 'polypeptide(L)' 'MARAIKYAATHFSIAFSMSYAVNQSVLASTAIGVAEPIAFAFGRRAFRQDAGRQAVREPAKVCAG' A
#
# COMPACT_ATOMS: atom_id res chain seq x y z
N MET A 1 -13.18 3.25 -11.08
CA MET A 1 -12.01 2.67 -11.79
C MET A 1 -10.74 3.50 -11.64
N ALA A 2 -10.70 4.76 -12.06
CA ALA A 2 -9.46 5.58 -12.06
C ALA A 2 -8.73 5.71 -10.71
N ARG A 3 -9.46 5.70 -9.58
CA ARG A 3 -8.85 5.79 -8.23
C ARG A 3 -8.11 4.52 -7.83
N ALA A 4 -8.60 3.34 -8.22
CA ALA A 4 -7.97 2.05 -7.90
C ALA A 4 -6.68 1.85 -8.70
N ILE A 5 -6.69 2.24 -9.98
CA ILE A 5 -5.50 2.21 -10.84
C ILE A 5 -4.43 3.15 -10.30
N LYS A 6 -4.81 4.39 -9.93
CA LYS A 6 -3.87 5.34 -9.30
C LYS A 6 -3.29 4.80 -8.00
N TYR A 7 -4.12 4.22 -7.15
CA TYR A 7 -3.68 3.61 -5.89
C TYR A 7 -2.67 2.48 -6.11
N ALA A 8 -2.96 1.55 -7.03
CA ALA A 8 -2.08 0.44 -7.37
C ALA A 8 -0.76 0.92 -8.00
N ALA A 9 -0.82 1.90 -8.91
CA ALA A 9 0.36 2.45 -9.56
C ALA A 9 1.31 3.13 -8.56
N THR A 10 0.78 3.89 -7.59
CA THR A 10 1.58 4.54 -6.55
C THR A 10 2.21 3.52 -5.58
N HIS A 11 1.49 2.47 -5.19
CA HIS A 11 2.07 1.44 -4.31
C HIS A 11 3.17 0.65 -5.02
N PHE A 12 2.93 0.27 -6.27
CA PHE A 12 3.92 -0.41 -7.10
C PHE A 12 5.18 0.45 -7.28
N SER A 13 5.02 1.75 -7.60
CA SER A 13 6.18 2.60 -7.86
C SER A 13 7.05 2.83 -6.63
N ILE A 14 6.45 3.06 -5.46
CA ILE A 14 7.19 3.26 -4.20
C ILE A 14 7.92 1.97 -3.80
N ALA A 15 7.21 0.84 -3.78
CA ALA A 15 7.77 -0.47 -3.41
C ALA A 15 8.89 -0.91 -4.35
N PHE A 16 8.69 -0.74 -5.66
CA PHE A 16 9.70 -1.02 -6.68
C PHE A 16 10.94 -0.13 -6.50
N SER A 17 10.74 1.18 -6.33
CA SER A 17 11.85 2.14 -6.23
C SER A 17 12.68 1.94 -4.97
N MET A 18 12.05 1.72 -3.81
CA MET A 18 12.77 1.41 -2.57
C MET A 18 13.54 0.09 -2.65
N SER A 19 12.89 -0.98 -3.15
CA SER A 19 13.54 -2.27 -3.28
C SER A 19 14.70 -2.24 -4.28
N TYR A 20 14.54 -1.52 -5.40
CA TYR A 20 15.59 -1.37 -6.41
C TYR A 20 16.76 -0.54 -5.90
N ALA A 21 16.51 0.53 -5.15
CA ALA A 21 17.58 1.33 -4.54
C ALA A 21 18.49 0.47 -3.65
N VAL A 22 17.93 -0.47 -2.89
CA VAL A 22 18.67 -1.32 -1.94
C VAL A 22 19.33 -2.53 -2.62
N ASN A 23 18.61 -3.23 -3.51
CA ASN A 23 19.10 -4.49 -4.09
C ASN A 23 19.75 -4.33 -5.47
N GLN A 24 19.52 -3.21 -6.16
CA GLN A 24 19.90 -3.00 -7.58
C GLN A 24 19.40 -4.13 -8.52
N SER A 25 18.45 -4.94 -8.06
CA SER A 25 17.98 -6.16 -8.75
C SER A 25 16.54 -5.97 -9.17
N VAL A 26 16.35 -5.80 -10.49
CA VAL A 26 15.03 -5.56 -11.10
C VAL A 26 14.05 -6.69 -10.77
N LEU A 27 14.52 -7.95 -10.78
CA LEU A 27 13.67 -9.12 -10.54
C LEU A 27 13.08 -9.12 -9.13
N ALA A 28 13.91 -8.83 -8.12
CA ALA A 28 13.47 -8.77 -6.73
C ALA A 28 12.55 -7.56 -6.49
N SER A 29 12.86 -6.41 -7.11
CA SER A 29 12.04 -5.20 -7.01
C SER A 29 10.66 -5.37 -7.61
N THR A 30 10.53 -6.04 -8.75
CA THR A 30 9.22 -6.32 -9.36
C THR A 30 8.41 -7.33 -8.54
N ALA A 31 9.05 -8.38 -8.01
CA ALA A 31 8.38 -9.36 -7.15
C ALA A 31 7.78 -8.70 -5.90
N ILE A 32 8.56 -7.84 -5.23
CA ILE A 32 8.12 -7.11 -4.04
C ILE A 32 7.04 -6.07 -4.39
N GLY A 33 7.21 -5.30 -5.46
CA GLY A 33 6.24 -4.28 -5.89
C GLY A 33 4.85 -4.82 -6.23
N VAL A 34 4.75 -6.08 -6.63
CA VAL A 34 3.46 -6.77 -6.87
C VAL A 34 2.98 -7.52 -5.62
N ALA A 35 3.87 -8.13 -4.85
CA ALA A 35 3.51 -8.88 -3.65
C ALA A 35 2.95 -7.96 -2.54
N GLU A 36 3.51 -6.77 -2.38
CA GLU A 36 3.13 -5.83 -1.32
C GLU A 36 1.66 -5.37 -1.39
N PRO A 37 1.09 -4.90 -2.51
CA PRO A 37 -0.33 -4.52 -2.58
C PRO A 37 -1.27 -5.72 -2.37
N ILE A 38 -0.85 -6.93 -2.75
CA ILE A 38 -1.62 -8.17 -2.52
C ILE A 38 -1.59 -8.51 -1.03
N ALA A 39 -0.40 -8.56 -0.42
CA ALA A 39 -0.23 -8.82 1.00
C ALA A 39 -0.96 -7.77 1.85
N PHE A 40 -0.93 -6.50 1.48
CA PHE A 40 -1.68 -5.44 2.15
C PHE A 40 -3.21 -5.64 2.01
N ALA A 41 -3.70 -6.03 0.84
CA ALA A 41 -5.11 -6.34 0.64
C ALA A 41 -5.57 -7.56 1.46
N PHE A 42 -4.75 -8.61 1.56
CA PHE A 42 -5.02 -9.80 2.36
C PHE A 42 -4.86 -9.56 3.86
N GLY A 43 -3.82 -8.85 4.29
CA GLY A 43 -3.60 -8.43 5.68
C GLY A 43 -4.77 -7.60 6.19
N ARG A 44 -5.32 -6.68 5.38
CA ARG A 44 -6.55 -5.95 5.74
C ARG A 44 -7.79 -6.83 5.93
N ARG A 45 -7.80 -8.06 5.38
CA ARG A 45 -8.88 -9.04 5.61
C ARG A 45 -8.58 -9.91 6.82
N ALA A 46 -7.33 -10.32 7.00
CA ALA A 46 -6.87 -11.12 8.14
C ALA A 46 -6.93 -10.35 9.47
N PHE A 47 -6.44 -9.10 9.49
CA PHE A 47 -6.46 -8.22 10.67
C PHE A 47 -7.78 -7.43 10.83
N ARG A 48 -8.82 -7.73 10.02
CA ARG A 48 -10.16 -7.14 10.18
C ARG A 48 -10.95 -7.75 11.34
N GLN A 49 -10.40 -8.74 12.03
CA GLN A 49 -11.05 -9.39 13.17
C GLN A 49 -10.73 -8.70 14.52
N ASP A 50 -9.75 -7.78 14.58
CA ASP A 50 -9.33 -7.12 15.84
C ASP A 50 -9.39 -5.58 15.83
N ALA A 51 -10.07 -4.96 14.84
CA ALA A 51 -10.20 -3.50 14.80
C ALA A 51 -11.34 -2.98 15.70
N GLY A 52 -11.34 -3.39 16.97
CA GLY A 52 -12.03 -2.72 18.07
C GLY A 52 -11.30 -1.49 18.60
N ARG A 53 -10.26 -0.99 17.92
CA ARG A 53 -9.50 0.19 18.37
C ARG A 53 -8.73 0.93 17.27
N GLN A 54 -9.45 1.49 16.29
CA GLN A 54 -8.89 2.56 15.44
C GLN A 54 -9.87 3.74 15.32
N ALA A 55 -10.29 4.24 16.49
CA ALA A 55 -10.90 5.55 16.68
C ALA A 55 -9.84 6.68 16.81
N VAL A 56 -8.58 6.44 16.42
CA VAL A 56 -7.54 7.47 16.38
C VAL A 56 -6.93 7.50 14.99
N ARG A 57 -7.45 8.43 14.20
CA ARG A 57 -6.73 9.42 13.39
C ARG A 57 -7.37 9.59 12.02
N GLU A 58 -8.49 10.29 12.02
CA GLU A 58 -8.87 11.19 10.92
C GLU A 58 -7.68 12.11 10.59
N PRO A 59 -7.41 12.32 9.30
CA PRO A 59 -7.31 13.69 8.80
C PRO A 59 -8.15 13.85 7.52
N ALA A 60 -9.45 13.52 7.56
CA ALA A 60 -10.35 13.71 6.43
C ALA A 60 -11.22 14.99 6.54
N LYS A 61 -11.12 15.74 7.65
CA LYS A 61 -11.84 17.01 7.84
C LYS A 61 -11.09 18.30 7.50
N VAL A 62 -9.83 18.25 7.04
CA VAL A 62 -9.05 19.47 6.76
C VAL A 62 -9.30 20.09 5.37
N CYS A 63 -10.25 19.57 4.58
CA CYS A 63 -10.61 20.11 3.27
C CYS A 63 -12.09 20.47 3.09
N ALA A 64 -12.84 20.63 4.19
CA ALA A 64 -14.19 21.21 4.15
C ALA A 64 -14.20 22.52 4.95
N GLY A 65 -13.72 23.58 4.28
CA GLY A 65 -13.70 24.97 4.74
C GLY A 65 -13.40 25.87 3.57
#